data_AF-A0A943UUU6-F1
#
_entry.id   AF-A0A943UUU6-F1
#
_cell.length_a   1.000
_cell.length_b   1.000
_cell.length_c   1.000
_cell.angle_alpha   90.00
_cell.angle_beta   90.00
_cell.angle_gamma   90.00
#
_symmetry.space_group_name_H-M   'P 1'
#
loop_
_entity.id
_entity.type
_entity.pdbx_description
1 polymer ?
#
loop_
_entity_poly.entity_id
_entity_poly.type
_entity_poly.pdbx_seq_one_letter_code
_entity_poly.pdbx_strand_id
1 'polypeptide(L)'
;MPQFQRISLVHYHELGLKGHNRSAFEKRLMYNVRTLLEGAPVEKVTRISGRILVMYLPDADTAAVADVADLLARVPGVARVSCGFVCERELDAMYAAADLALREAGPFDTWKVVARRSHTDFAIDSMEMNQLVGAYLCERHPDKKVLMKHPDVEVHVEVVQGHSYVYAQTIPGVGGLPVGTAGKVACLLSSGIDSPVAMWRMARRGATCIGVHFSGRPQTASTSEYLVDDIAHVLERFGGVARVYVVPFGDYQRDIAGKVPPALRIIIYRRLMMRVAERIARKEGAKALVTGESLGQVASQTLDNLAATNAAVDMQIFRPLIGNDKLEIIADAQKLGTFEISSVQAPDCCTL
;
A
#
# COMPACT_ATOMS: atom_id res chain seq x y z
N MET A 1 26.99 1.01 -27.52
CA MET A 1 26.15 1.97 -26.74
C MET A 1 26.37 1.63 -25.27
N PRO A 2 26.52 2.60 -24.37
CA PRO A 2 26.72 2.30 -22.95
C PRO A 2 25.55 1.45 -22.45
N GLN A 3 25.88 0.32 -21.82
CA GLN A 3 24.92 -0.67 -21.39
C GLN A 3 24.31 -0.20 -20.07
N PHE A 4 23.12 0.39 -20.14
CA PHE A 4 22.33 0.69 -18.96
C PHE A 4 20.94 0.08 -19.10
N GLN A 5 20.35 -0.28 -17.96
CA GLN A 5 19.09 -1.01 -17.90
C GLN A 5 18.10 -0.28 -17.01
N ARG A 6 16.82 -0.26 -17.40
CA ARG A 6 15.75 0.38 -16.62
C ARG A 6 15.54 -0.35 -15.30
N ILE A 7 15.31 0.43 -14.25
CA ILE A 7 15.08 -0.06 -12.89
C ILE A 7 14.05 0.77 -12.13
N SER A 8 13.51 0.16 -11.07
CA SER A 8 12.90 0.88 -9.96
C SER A 8 13.62 0.56 -8.67
N LEU A 9 14.04 1.61 -7.96
CA LEU A 9 14.59 1.52 -6.61
C LEU A 9 13.47 1.74 -5.60
N VAL A 10 13.14 0.70 -4.85
CA VAL A 10 12.12 0.74 -3.81
C VAL A 10 12.78 1.09 -2.48
N HIS A 11 12.43 2.27 -1.98
CA HIS A 11 12.87 2.79 -0.68
C HIS A 11 11.80 2.51 0.38
N TYR A 12 12.25 2.32 1.63
CA TYR A 12 11.39 2.09 2.79
C TYR A 12 11.88 2.95 3.97
N HIS A 13 10.99 3.78 4.54
CA HIS A 13 11.33 4.72 5.63
C HIS A 13 11.12 4.13 7.03
N GLU A 14 10.23 3.14 7.19
CA GLU A 14 9.79 2.68 8.52
C GLU A 14 10.59 1.52 9.12
N LEU A 15 11.67 1.04 8.47
CA LEU A 15 12.48 -0.06 9.03
C LEU A 15 13.44 0.38 10.15
N GLY A 16 13.26 1.59 10.68
CA GLY A 16 13.92 2.13 11.87
C GLY A 16 13.38 1.59 13.20
N LEU A 17 12.74 0.41 13.23
CA LEU A 17 12.44 -0.28 14.48
C LEU A 17 13.70 -1.03 14.95
N LYS A 18 14.26 -0.52 16.04
CA LYS A 18 15.28 -1.09 16.94
C LYS A 18 15.61 -2.57 16.67
N GLY A 19 16.90 -2.83 16.43
CA GLY A 19 17.65 -4.09 16.58
C GLY A 19 16.87 -5.42 16.51
N HIS A 20 17.25 -6.25 15.54
CA HIS A 20 16.95 -7.69 15.37
C HIS A 20 15.97 -8.10 14.26
N ASN A 21 15.02 -7.27 13.80
CA ASN A 21 14.01 -7.72 12.81
C ASN A 21 14.11 -7.15 11.39
N ARG A 22 15.04 -6.24 11.10
CA ARG A 22 15.16 -5.58 9.78
C ARG A 22 15.21 -6.56 8.60
N SER A 23 16.02 -7.62 8.71
CA SER A 23 16.12 -8.61 7.62
C SER A 23 14.81 -9.35 7.37
N ALA A 24 14.02 -9.64 8.40
CA ALA A 24 12.72 -10.27 8.26
C ALA A 24 11.73 -9.35 7.53
N PHE A 25 11.71 -8.06 7.89
CA PHE A 25 10.91 -7.04 7.20
C PHE A 25 11.28 -6.89 5.72
N GLU A 26 12.58 -6.78 5.41
CA GLU A 26 13.04 -6.65 4.02
C GLU A 26 12.72 -7.90 3.21
N LYS A 27 12.90 -9.10 3.78
CA LYS A 27 12.51 -10.36 3.15
C LYS A 27 11.00 -10.39 2.86
N ARG A 28 10.18 -9.93 3.81
CA ARG A 28 8.73 -9.90 3.64
C ARG A 28 8.29 -8.88 2.60
N LEU A 29 8.87 -7.68 2.58
CA LEU A 29 8.59 -6.68 1.56
C LEU A 29 8.98 -7.19 0.18
N MET A 30 10.17 -7.80 0.05
CA MET A 30 10.63 -8.38 -1.21
C MET A 30 9.73 -9.53 -1.67
N TYR A 31 9.22 -10.35 -0.75
CA TYR A 31 8.20 -11.36 -1.07
C TYR A 31 6.93 -10.71 -1.63
N ASN A 32 6.37 -9.71 -0.93
CA ASN A 32 5.16 -9.02 -1.38
C ASN A 32 5.35 -8.36 -2.76
N VAL A 33 6.51 -7.73 -2.99
CA VAL A 33 6.88 -7.13 -4.29
C VAL A 33 6.97 -8.21 -5.37
N ARG A 34 7.62 -9.35 -5.11
CA ARG A 34 7.72 -10.41 -6.11
C ARG A 34 6.37 -10.98 -6.50
N THR A 35 5.51 -11.26 -5.52
CA THR A 35 4.15 -11.76 -5.78
C THR A 35 3.31 -10.75 -6.57
N LEU A 36 3.41 -9.46 -6.24
CA LEU A 36 2.73 -8.40 -7.00
C LEU A 36 3.17 -8.34 -8.47
N LEU A 37 4.45 -8.60 -8.72
CA LEU A 37 5.07 -8.46 -10.04
C LEU A 37 5.09 -9.77 -10.83
N GLU A 38 4.37 -10.81 -10.39
CA GLU A 38 4.21 -12.04 -11.17
C GLU A 38 3.50 -11.72 -12.50
N GLY A 39 4.15 -12.04 -13.62
CA GLY A 39 3.66 -11.73 -14.97
C GLY A 39 3.96 -10.31 -15.47
N ALA A 40 4.58 -9.44 -14.66
CA ALA A 40 5.08 -8.14 -15.09
C ALA A 40 6.40 -8.29 -15.88
N PRO A 41 6.81 -7.30 -16.72
CA PRO A 41 8.04 -7.36 -17.51
C PRO A 41 9.30 -7.09 -16.67
N VAL A 42 9.48 -7.88 -15.61
CA VAL A 42 10.53 -7.75 -14.60
C VAL A 42 11.49 -8.93 -14.73
N GLU A 43 12.76 -8.63 -14.94
CA GLU A 43 13.83 -9.63 -15.00
C GLU A 43 14.21 -10.11 -13.60
N LYS A 44 14.38 -9.18 -12.65
CA LYS A 44 14.96 -9.49 -11.35
C LYS A 44 14.49 -8.55 -10.25
N VAL A 45 14.16 -9.13 -9.10
CA VAL A 45 13.93 -8.40 -7.85
C VAL A 45 14.97 -8.83 -6.82
N THR A 46 15.85 -7.92 -6.42
CA THR A 46 16.96 -8.20 -5.48
C THR A 46 17.09 -7.11 -4.42
N ARG A 47 17.86 -7.37 -3.36
CA ARG A 47 18.20 -6.37 -2.35
C ARG A 47 19.55 -5.75 -2.65
N ILE A 48 19.63 -4.42 -2.58
CA ILE A 48 20.90 -3.67 -2.67
C ILE A 48 20.97 -2.66 -1.53
N SER A 49 22.10 -2.61 -0.79
CA SER A 49 22.41 -1.62 0.25
C SER A 49 21.22 -0.93 0.97
N GLY A 50 20.28 -1.69 1.55
CA GLY A 50 19.13 -1.13 2.26
C GLY A 50 17.98 -0.60 1.38
N ARG A 51 17.85 -1.13 0.16
CA ARG A 51 16.75 -0.91 -0.79
C ARG A 51 16.41 -2.23 -1.50
N ILE A 52 15.27 -2.26 -2.19
CA ILE A 52 14.94 -3.33 -3.13
C ILE A 52 15.12 -2.77 -4.54
N LEU A 53 15.87 -3.49 -5.38
CA LEU A 53 16.09 -3.20 -6.79
C LEU A 53 15.16 -4.09 -7.62
N VAL A 54 14.35 -3.46 -8.46
CA VAL A 54 13.55 -4.10 -9.50
C VAL A 54 14.20 -3.76 -10.84
N MET A 55 14.65 -4.78 -11.58
CA MET A 55 15.23 -4.65 -12.92
C MET A 55 14.21 -5.12 -13.94
N TYR A 56 13.94 -4.30 -14.95
CA TYR A 56 12.99 -4.61 -16.01
C TYR A 56 13.65 -5.37 -17.16
N LEU A 57 12.88 -6.14 -17.92
CA LEU A 57 13.40 -6.76 -19.15
C LEU A 57 13.94 -5.66 -20.10
N PRO A 58 15.04 -5.91 -20.85
CA PRO A 58 15.64 -4.89 -21.71
C PRO A 58 14.70 -4.30 -22.76
N ASP A 59 13.71 -5.07 -23.20
CA ASP A 59 12.69 -4.74 -24.19
C ASP A 59 11.33 -4.37 -23.57
N ALA A 60 11.28 -4.18 -22.24
CA ALA A 60 10.07 -3.77 -21.55
C ALA A 60 9.56 -2.41 -22.05
N ASP A 61 8.28 -2.34 -22.39
CA ASP A 61 7.62 -1.11 -22.78
C ASP A 61 7.62 -0.06 -21.64
N THR A 62 7.85 1.21 -21.99
CA THR A 62 7.96 2.30 -21.00
C THR A 62 6.66 2.51 -20.23
N ALA A 63 5.49 2.33 -20.85
CA ALA A 63 4.21 2.45 -20.15
C ALA A 63 4.02 1.30 -19.16
N ALA A 64 4.37 0.07 -19.54
CA ALA A 64 4.34 -1.07 -18.63
C ALA A 64 5.30 -0.89 -17.43
N VAL A 65 6.47 -0.28 -17.65
CA VAL A 65 7.41 0.09 -16.57
C VAL A 65 6.81 1.13 -15.62
N ALA A 66 6.12 2.14 -16.16
CA ALA A 66 5.44 3.16 -15.36
C ALA A 66 4.32 2.56 -14.51
N ASP A 67 3.49 1.68 -15.10
CA ASP A 67 2.43 0.96 -14.39
C ASP A 67 3.00 0.13 -13.22
N VAL A 68 4.12 -0.56 -13.44
CA VAL A 68 4.81 -1.30 -12.36
C VAL A 68 5.30 -0.37 -11.27
N ALA A 69 5.87 0.79 -11.61
CA ALA A 69 6.33 1.76 -10.62
C ALA A 69 5.18 2.31 -9.76
N ASP A 70 4.03 2.57 -10.35
CA ASP A 70 2.81 2.99 -9.65
C ASP A 70 2.26 1.87 -8.74
N LEU A 71 2.24 0.63 -9.22
CA LEU A 71 1.87 -0.53 -8.40
C LEU A 71 2.80 -0.69 -7.20
N LEU A 72 4.11 -0.55 -7.40
CA LEU A 72 5.11 -0.62 -6.33
C LEU A 72 4.88 0.48 -5.27
N ALA A 73 4.54 1.69 -5.69
CA ALA A 73 4.25 2.79 -4.76
C ALA A 73 3.04 2.50 -3.86
N ARG A 74 2.12 1.63 -4.29
CA ARG A 74 0.93 1.24 -3.52
C ARG A 74 1.16 0.09 -2.54
N VAL A 75 2.34 -0.51 -2.50
CA VAL A 75 2.66 -1.62 -1.59
C VAL A 75 2.94 -1.12 -0.16
N PRO A 76 2.21 -1.61 0.87
CA PRO A 76 2.55 -1.31 2.26
C PRO A 76 4.01 -1.64 2.60
N GLY A 77 4.70 -0.70 3.23
CA GLY A 77 6.14 -0.76 3.48
C GLY A 77 6.99 0.05 2.50
N VAL A 78 6.45 0.42 1.34
CA VAL A 78 7.15 1.25 0.36
C VAL A 78 6.97 2.72 0.70
N ALA A 79 8.08 3.40 0.96
CA ALA A 79 8.10 4.83 1.22
C ALA A 79 8.13 5.68 -0.05
N ARG A 80 8.88 5.23 -1.05
CA ARG A 80 8.99 5.86 -2.37
C ARG A 80 9.62 4.91 -3.36
N VAL A 81 9.33 5.12 -4.63
CA VAL A 81 9.91 4.37 -5.76
C VAL A 81 10.66 5.37 -6.64
N SER A 82 11.96 5.16 -6.83
CA SER A 82 12.76 5.98 -7.75
C SER A 82 12.94 5.25 -9.08
N CYS A 83 12.58 5.90 -10.18
CA CYS A 83 12.62 5.34 -11.53
C CYS A 83 13.86 5.85 -12.25
N GLY A 84 14.61 4.93 -12.85
CA GLY A 84 15.85 5.30 -13.53
C GLY A 84 16.59 4.09 -14.08
N PHE A 85 17.91 4.12 -13.97
CA PHE A 85 18.79 3.18 -14.66
C PHE A 85 19.89 2.63 -13.74
N VAL A 86 20.27 1.38 -14.00
CA VAL A 86 21.52 0.80 -13.50
C VAL A 86 22.53 0.74 -14.64
N CYS A 87 23.79 1.07 -14.37
CA CYS A 87 24.88 0.99 -15.32
C CYS A 87 26.21 0.61 -14.63
N GLU A 88 27.22 0.33 -15.45
CA GLU A 88 28.59 0.12 -14.97
C GLU A 88 29.18 1.39 -14.35
N ARG A 89 30.27 1.22 -13.58
CA ARG A 89 30.98 2.32 -12.90
C ARG A 89 31.87 3.13 -13.85
N GLU A 90 31.34 3.49 -15.01
CA GLU A 90 32.02 4.27 -16.05
C GLU A 90 31.31 5.61 -16.25
N LEU A 91 32.08 6.69 -16.35
CA LEU A 91 31.52 8.04 -16.47
C LEU A 91 30.60 8.20 -17.68
N ASP A 92 31.01 7.69 -18.85
CA ASP A 92 30.21 7.77 -20.07
C ASP A 92 28.85 7.06 -19.94
N ALA A 93 28.81 5.94 -19.21
CA ALA A 93 27.58 5.23 -18.92
C ALA A 93 26.68 6.02 -17.94
N MET A 94 27.29 6.67 -16.94
CA MET A 94 26.56 7.55 -16.01
C MET A 94 26.00 8.79 -16.71
N TYR A 95 26.76 9.39 -17.63
CA TYR A 95 26.33 10.55 -18.42
C TYR A 95 25.11 10.22 -19.27
N ALA A 96 25.16 9.11 -20.02
CA ALA A 96 24.05 8.69 -20.86
C ALA A 96 22.79 8.36 -20.03
N ALA A 97 22.97 7.66 -18.90
CA ALA A 97 21.87 7.36 -17.98
C ALA A 97 21.29 8.61 -17.31
N ALA A 98 22.12 9.58 -16.93
CA ALA A 98 21.69 10.84 -16.32
C ALA A 98 20.91 11.72 -17.30
N ASP A 99 21.36 11.79 -18.55
CA ASP A 99 20.67 12.52 -19.62
C ASP A 99 19.29 11.93 -19.90
N LEU A 100 19.19 10.61 -19.98
CA LEU A 100 17.91 9.95 -20.16
C LEU A 100 16.99 10.12 -18.94
N ALA A 101 17.51 9.94 -17.73
CA ALA A 101 16.74 10.12 -16.49
C ALA A 101 16.20 11.55 -16.38
N LEU A 102 17.01 12.57 -16.71
CA LEU A 102 16.59 13.97 -16.68
C LEU A 102 15.48 14.25 -17.71
N ARG A 103 15.57 13.71 -18.93
CA ARG A 103 14.51 13.84 -19.94
C ARG A 103 13.21 13.18 -19.54
N GLU A 104 13.28 12.06 -18.83
CA GLU A 104 12.11 11.32 -18.35
C GLU A 104 11.50 11.92 -17.06
N ALA A 105 12.13 12.93 -16.46
CA ALA A 105 11.62 13.59 -15.26
C ALA A 105 10.36 14.44 -15.51
N GLY A 106 9.99 14.68 -16.77
CA GLY A 106 8.86 15.52 -17.18
C GLY A 106 9.25 16.98 -17.40
N PRO A 107 8.29 17.93 -17.43
CA PRO A 107 8.59 19.35 -17.61
C PRO A 107 9.27 19.97 -16.38
N PHE A 108 10.39 20.66 -16.58
CA PHE A 108 11.12 21.40 -15.54
C PHE A 108 11.91 22.57 -16.15
N ASP A 109 12.28 23.55 -15.33
CA ASP A 109 13.17 24.66 -15.73
C ASP A 109 14.51 24.60 -14.99
N THR A 110 14.51 24.09 -13.76
CA THR A 110 15.66 24.06 -12.88
C THR A 110 16.03 22.66 -12.41
N TRP A 111 17.33 22.38 -12.32
CA TRP A 111 17.83 21.07 -11.93
C TRP A 111 19.16 21.12 -11.20
N LYS A 112 19.53 20.02 -10.54
CA LYS A 112 20.89 19.78 -10.02
C LYS A 112 21.25 18.30 -10.04
N VAL A 113 22.55 18.00 -9.97
CA VAL A 113 23.05 16.65 -9.71
C VAL A 113 23.23 16.43 -8.20
N VAL A 114 22.86 15.24 -7.72
CA VAL A 114 23.05 14.80 -6.34
C VAL A 114 23.75 13.44 -6.36
N ALA A 115 25.07 13.47 -6.39
CA ALA A 115 25.90 12.28 -6.42
C ALA A 115 26.22 11.75 -5.01
N ARG A 116 26.23 10.42 -4.86
CA ARG A 116 26.60 9.73 -3.63
C ARG A 116 27.44 8.50 -3.92
N ARG A 117 28.59 8.37 -3.27
CA ARG A 117 29.37 7.11 -3.23
C ARG A 117 29.22 6.41 -1.89
N SER A 118 28.95 5.11 -1.92
CA SER A 118 28.90 4.26 -0.72
C SER A 118 30.26 3.69 -0.33
N HIS A 119 31.18 3.58 -1.29
CA HIS A 119 32.55 3.09 -1.10
C HIS A 119 33.55 4.12 -1.64
N THR A 120 34.73 4.16 -1.03
CA THR A 120 35.81 5.09 -1.40
C THR A 120 36.73 4.55 -2.48
N ASP A 121 36.46 3.34 -3.01
CA ASP A 121 37.23 2.70 -4.07
C ASP A 121 36.92 3.28 -5.47
N PHE A 122 35.84 4.06 -5.58
CA PHE A 122 35.55 4.80 -6.79
C PHE A 122 36.52 5.98 -6.92
N ALA A 123 37.12 6.12 -8.11
CA ALA A 123 38.28 6.97 -8.37
C ALA A 123 38.06 8.45 -8.04
N ILE A 124 36.82 8.92 -8.22
CA ILE A 124 36.42 10.31 -8.00
C ILE A 124 35.44 10.42 -6.83
N ASP A 125 35.39 11.59 -6.20
CA ASP A 125 34.47 11.84 -5.10
C ASP A 125 33.09 12.32 -5.58
N SER A 126 32.16 12.49 -4.64
CA SER A 126 30.80 12.95 -4.96
C SER A 126 30.76 14.37 -5.55
N MET A 127 31.66 15.25 -5.14
CA MET A 127 31.69 16.63 -5.65
C MET A 127 32.16 16.63 -7.10
N GLU A 128 33.22 15.89 -7.39
CA GLU A 128 33.73 15.71 -8.74
C GLU A 128 32.70 15.03 -9.65
N MET A 129 31.98 14.00 -9.16
CA MET A 129 30.85 13.40 -9.88
C MET A 129 29.76 14.43 -10.21
N ASN A 130 29.38 15.28 -9.26
CA ASN A 130 28.38 16.33 -9.50
C ASN A 130 28.82 17.30 -10.61
N GLN A 131 30.10 17.71 -10.58
CA GLN A 131 30.65 18.64 -11.57
C GLN A 131 30.71 18.02 -12.96
N LEU A 132 31.22 16.80 -13.08
CA LEU A 132 31.39 16.09 -14.34
C LEU A 132 30.06 15.75 -15.01
N VAL A 133 29.15 15.11 -14.28
CA VAL A 133 27.80 14.80 -14.78
C VAL A 133 27.03 16.09 -15.07
N GLY A 134 27.17 17.10 -14.21
CA GLY A 134 26.55 18.41 -14.39
C GLY A 134 27.02 19.11 -15.66
N ALA A 135 28.33 19.13 -15.93
CA ALA A 135 28.89 19.73 -17.14
C ALA A 135 28.31 19.06 -18.40
N TYR A 136 28.28 17.72 -18.43
CA TYR A 136 27.70 16.96 -19.54
C TYR A 136 26.21 17.31 -19.78
N LEU A 137 25.42 17.41 -18.71
CA LEU A 137 24.01 17.75 -18.80
C LEU A 137 23.79 19.21 -19.23
N CYS A 138 24.62 20.15 -18.77
CA CYS A 138 24.57 21.55 -19.21
C CYS A 138 24.77 21.70 -20.73
N GLU A 139 25.69 20.93 -21.32
CA GLU A 139 25.92 20.95 -22.77
C GLU A 139 24.72 20.45 -23.57
N ARG A 140 23.95 19.51 -23.02
CA ARG A 140 22.81 18.86 -23.71
C ARG A 140 21.47 19.52 -23.46
N HIS A 141 21.34 20.27 -22.37
CA HIS A 141 20.13 20.98 -21.95
C HIS A 141 20.43 22.47 -21.72
N PRO A 142 20.90 23.21 -22.76
CA PRO A 142 21.35 24.60 -22.61
C PRO A 142 20.22 25.58 -22.24
N ASP A 143 18.97 25.17 -22.45
CA ASP A 143 17.76 25.90 -22.08
C ASP A 143 17.36 25.71 -20.60
N LYS A 144 17.98 24.77 -19.89
CA LYS A 144 17.66 24.44 -18.48
C LYS A 144 18.68 25.06 -17.53
N LYS A 145 18.22 25.56 -16.38
CA LYS A 145 19.06 26.27 -15.42
C LYS A 145 19.49 25.40 -14.25
N VAL A 146 20.79 25.39 -13.96
CA VAL A 146 21.29 24.74 -12.74
C VAL A 146 20.91 25.55 -11.49
N LEU A 147 20.28 24.91 -10.50
CA LEU A 147 19.87 25.53 -9.24
C LEU A 147 20.18 24.63 -8.03
N MET A 148 21.03 25.10 -7.12
CA MET A 148 21.50 24.27 -5.99
C MET A 148 20.47 24.10 -4.87
N LYS A 149 19.56 25.06 -4.70
CA LYS A 149 18.54 25.08 -3.63
C LYS A 149 17.15 25.02 -4.25
N HIS A 150 16.34 24.06 -3.81
CA HIS A 150 14.97 23.84 -4.29
C HIS A 150 14.85 23.81 -5.83
N PRO A 151 15.63 22.96 -6.53
CA PRO A 151 15.40 22.74 -7.96
C PRO A 151 14.08 22.00 -8.19
N ASP A 152 13.56 22.10 -9.41
CA ASP A 152 12.41 21.30 -9.83
C ASP A 152 12.77 19.80 -9.89
N VAL A 153 13.98 19.48 -10.38
CA VAL A 153 14.46 18.11 -10.56
C VAL A 153 15.83 17.89 -9.91
N GLU A 154 15.97 16.78 -9.19
CA GLU A 154 17.26 16.28 -8.70
C GLU A 154 17.67 15.03 -9.48
N VAL A 155 18.79 15.09 -10.21
CA VAL A 155 19.39 13.92 -10.87
C VAL A 155 20.32 13.24 -9.88
N HIS A 156 19.88 12.12 -9.32
CA HIS A 156 20.67 11.33 -8.38
C HIS A 156 21.60 10.39 -9.13
N VAL A 157 22.87 10.36 -8.71
CA VAL A 157 23.89 9.43 -9.23
C VAL A 157 24.51 8.70 -8.04
N GLU A 158 24.16 7.44 -7.85
CA GLU A 158 24.60 6.67 -6.70
C GLU A 158 25.51 5.50 -7.09
N VAL A 159 26.75 5.51 -6.59
CA VAL A 159 27.71 4.41 -6.79
C VAL A 159 27.63 3.45 -5.60
N VAL A 160 27.08 2.26 -5.84
CA VAL A 160 26.76 1.27 -4.80
C VAL A 160 27.03 -0.16 -5.30
N GLN A 161 27.74 -0.95 -4.48
CA GLN A 161 27.94 -2.40 -4.70
C GLN A 161 28.40 -2.78 -6.12
N GLY A 162 29.34 -2.02 -6.69
CA GLY A 162 29.94 -2.33 -8.00
C GLY A 162 29.20 -1.75 -9.20
N HIS A 163 28.05 -1.10 -9.02
CA HIS A 163 27.28 -0.45 -10.09
C HIS A 163 26.97 1.01 -9.77
N SER A 164 26.49 1.73 -10.78
CA SER A 164 25.94 3.07 -10.66
C SER A 164 24.43 3.05 -10.89
N TYR A 165 23.71 3.76 -10.04
CA TYR A 165 22.25 3.90 -10.10
C TYR A 165 21.92 5.37 -10.34
N VAL A 166 21.22 5.65 -11.44
CA VAL A 166 20.93 7.02 -11.88
C VAL A 166 19.43 7.20 -12.02
N TYR A 167 18.85 8.20 -11.35
CA TYR A 167 17.41 8.43 -11.38
C TYR A 167 17.07 9.90 -11.14
N ALA A 168 15.96 10.38 -11.68
CA ALA A 168 15.48 11.76 -11.51
C ALA A 168 13.99 11.85 -11.16
N GLN A 169 13.22 10.77 -11.38
CA GLN A 169 11.82 10.68 -11.03
C GLN A 169 11.65 9.83 -9.76
N THR A 170 10.79 10.28 -8.85
CA THR A 170 10.45 9.54 -7.63
C THR A 170 8.97 9.65 -7.31
N ILE A 171 8.32 8.50 -7.13
CA ILE A 171 6.90 8.37 -6.79
C ILE A 171 6.77 8.15 -5.27
N PRO A 172 5.99 8.97 -4.55
CA PRO A 172 5.71 8.74 -3.14
C PRO A 172 4.97 7.41 -2.94
N GLY A 173 5.46 6.60 -1.99
CA GLY A 173 4.82 5.35 -1.63
C GLY A 173 3.80 5.52 -0.51
N VAL A 174 2.94 4.51 -0.32
CA VAL A 174 1.91 4.50 0.74
C VAL A 174 2.46 4.40 2.16
N GLY A 175 3.76 4.17 2.33
CA GLY A 175 4.44 4.02 3.61
C GLY A 175 3.95 2.80 4.40
N GLY A 176 4.07 2.85 5.72
CA GLY A 176 3.61 1.77 6.58
C GLY A 176 4.60 0.61 6.68
N LEU A 177 4.07 -0.57 7.01
CA LEU A 177 4.83 -1.81 7.20
C LEU A 177 4.40 -2.87 6.18
N PRO A 178 5.34 -3.75 5.74
CA PRO A 178 5.01 -4.86 4.86
C PRO A 178 3.92 -5.76 5.45
N VAL A 179 2.84 -5.99 4.69
CA VAL A 179 1.75 -6.91 5.08
C VAL A 179 2.31 -8.28 5.44
N GLY A 180 1.89 -8.83 6.58
CA GLY A 180 2.33 -10.12 7.13
C GLY A 180 3.39 -10.00 8.22
N THR A 181 3.82 -8.79 8.57
CA THR A 181 4.80 -8.54 9.64
C THR A 181 4.17 -8.33 11.02
N ALA A 182 2.87 -8.00 11.08
CA ALA A 182 2.15 -7.73 12.34
C ALA A 182 1.17 -8.84 12.76
N GLY A 183 1.20 -10.01 12.10
CA GLY A 183 0.25 -11.10 12.34
C GLY A 183 -1.09 -10.90 11.64
N LYS A 184 -2.09 -11.72 12.00
CA LYS A 184 -3.41 -11.73 11.37
C LYS A 184 -4.46 -10.98 12.18
N VAL A 185 -5.39 -10.35 11.49
CA VAL A 185 -6.60 -9.73 12.06
C VAL A 185 -7.83 -10.16 11.27
N ALA A 186 -8.99 -10.30 11.93
CA ALA A 186 -10.25 -10.56 11.26
C ALA A 186 -11.08 -9.28 11.18
N CYS A 187 -11.40 -8.85 9.97
CA CYS A 187 -12.05 -7.58 9.70
C CYS A 187 -13.50 -7.83 9.34
N LEU A 188 -14.43 -7.21 10.07
CA LEU A 188 -15.83 -7.17 9.67
C LEU A 188 -15.93 -6.31 8.41
N LEU A 189 -16.15 -6.96 7.26
CA LEU A 189 -16.18 -6.35 5.94
C LEU A 189 -17.63 -6.28 5.45
N SER A 190 -18.10 -5.08 5.14
CA SER A 190 -19.39 -4.80 4.51
C SER A 190 -19.19 -4.18 3.13
N SER A 191 -20.26 -4.10 2.34
CA SER A 191 -20.27 -3.38 1.07
C SER A 191 -20.33 -1.85 1.24
N GLY A 192 -20.18 -1.33 2.47
CA GLY A 192 -20.19 0.10 2.75
C GLY A 192 -18.79 0.71 2.72
N ILE A 193 -18.72 2.05 2.71
CA ILE A 193 -17.49 2.82 2.50
C ILE A 193 -16.44 2.60 3.61
N ASP A 194 -16.89 2.46 4.86
CA ASP A 194 -16.01 2.60 6.02
C ASP A 194 -15.15 1.34 6.27
N SER A 195 -15.73 0.14 6.14
CA SER A 195 -15.03 -1.11 6.49
C SER A 195 -13.84 -1.48 5.59
N PRO A 196 -13.85 -1.22 4.26
CA PRO A 196 -12.68 -1.40 3.41
C PRO A 196 -11.52 -0.47 3.79
N VAL A 197 -11.83 0.78 4.14
CA VAL A 197 -10.83 1.77 4.58
C VAL A 197 -10.21 1.33 5.91
N ALA A 198 -11.03 0.86 6.86
CA ALA A 198 -10.53 0.33 8.13
C ALA A 198 -9.61 -0.88 7.94
N MET A 199 -10.00 -1.82 7.08
CA MET A 199 -9.17 -2.97 6.71
C MET A 199 -7.83 -2.53 6.09
N TRP A 200 -7.87 -1.57 5.15
CA TRP A 200 -6.68 -1.04 4.50
C TRP A 200 -5.71 -0.39 5.48
N ARG A 201 -6.21 0.38 6.45
CA ARG A 201 -5.37 0.99 7.49
C ARG A 201 -4.63 -0.05 8.33
N MET A 202 -5.26 -1.19 8.60
CA MET A 202 -4.61 -2.30 9.29
C MET A 202 -3.57 -3.00 8.41
N ALA A 203 -3.87 -3.23 7.13
CA ALA A 203 -2.91 -3.77 6.17
C ALA A 203 -1.66 -2.89 6.05
N ARG A 204 -1.84 -1.56 6.02
CA ARG A 204 -0.73 -0.58 6.05
C ARG A 204 0.12 -0.64 7.31
N ARG A 205 -0.39 -1.19 8.42
CA ARG A 205 0.40 -1.46 9.63
C ARG A 205 0.98 -2.87 9.66
N GLY A 206 1.00 -3.56 8.52
CA GLY A 206 1.64 -4.86 8.35
C GLY A 206 0.77 -6.05 8.74
N ALA A 207 -0.51 -5.86 9.05
CA ALA A 207 -1.42 -6.94 9.41
C ALA A 207 -1.91 -7.69 8.16
N THR A 208 -2.01 -9.02 8.24
CA THR A 208 -2.73 -9.83 7.27
C THR A 208 -4.22 -9.83 7.60
N CYS A 209 -5.03 -9.24 6.74
CA CYS A 209 -6.46 -9.08 6.97
C CYS A 209 -7.27 -10.26 6.42
N ILE A 210 -8.15 -10.82 7.26
CA ILE A 210 -9.16 -11.81 6.89
C ILE A 210 -10.53 -11.12 6.92
N GLY A 211 -11.21 -10.98 5.79
CA GLY A 211 -12.55 -10.44 5.72
C GLY A 211 -13.60 -11.41 6.29
N VAL A 212 -14.56 -10.87 7.04
CA VAL A 212 -15.76 -11.58 7.49
C VAL A 212 -16.96 -10.73 7.10
N HIS A 213 -17.71 -11.18 6.09
CA HIS A 213 -18.92 -10.56 5.61
C HIS A 213 -20.16 -11.32 6.09
N PHE A 214 -21.15 -10.59 6.57
CA PHE A 214 -22.44 -11.13 6.96
C PHE A 214 -23.46 -10.81 5.88
N SER A 215 -23.96 -11.85 5.23
CA SER A 215 -24.95 -11.75 4.15
C SER A 215 -26.36 -11.82 4.71
N GLY A 216 -27.26 -10.98 4.18
CA GLY A 216 -28.69 -11.05 4.50
C GLY A 216 -29.39 -12.29 3.93
N ARG A 217 -28.70 -13.17 3.18
CA ARG A 217 -29.31 -14.40 2.67
C ARG A 217 -29.83 -15.32 3.81
N PRO A 218 -30.97 -16.00 3.60
CA PRO A 218 -31.82 -15.96 2.39
C PRO A 218 -32.87 -14.84 2.39
N GLN A 219 -32.85 -13.89 3.34
CA GLN A 219 -33.85 -12.81 3.43
C GLN A 219 -33.64 -11.69 2.41
N THR A 220 -32.43 -11.53 1.87
CA THR A 220 -32.09 -10.55 0.84
C THR A 220 -31.44 -11.21 -0.37
N ALA A 221 -31.34 -10.46 -1.47
CA ALA A 221 -30.50 -10.82 -2.60
C ALA A 221 -29.00 -10.90 -2.20
N SER A 222 -28.22 -11.61 -3.02
CA SER A 222 -26.76 -11.77 -2.85
C SER A 222 -25.94 -10.57 -3.34
N THR A 223 -26.56 -9.44 -3.65
CA THR A 223 -25.88 -8.23 -4.15
C THR A 223 -24.75 -7.76 -3.22
N SER A 224 -24.94 -7.80 -1.90
CA SER A 224 -23.88 -7.42 -0.95
C SER A 224 -22.66 -8.35 -1.01
N GLU A 225 -22.86 -9.63 -1.35
CA GLU A 225 -21.76 -10.60 -1.48
C GLU A 225 -20.88 -10.27 -2.69
N TYR A 226 -21.49 -9.95 -3.84
CA TYR A 226 -20.76 -9.54 -5.05
C TYR A 226 -20.01 -8.22 -4.84
N LEU A 227 -20.64 -7.22 -4.22
CA LEU A 227 -19.97 -5.94 -3.93
C LEU A 227 -18.78 -6.12 -2.99
N VAL A 228 -18.90 -7.00 -1.99
CA VAL A 228 -17.80 -7.32 -1.08
C VAL A 228 -16.69 -8.07 -1.80
N ASP A 229 -17.02 -8.96 -2.72
CA ASP A 229 -16.05 -9.65 -3.57
C ASP A 229 -15.28 -8.66 -4.46
N ASP A 230 -15.98 -7.72 -5.11
CA ASP A 230 -15.35 -6.66 -5.90
C ASP A 230 -14.42 -5.78 -5.05
N ILE A 231 -14.86 -5.38 -3.85
CA ILE A 231 -14.02 -4.65 -2.88
C ILE A 231 -12.78 -5.48 -2.51
N ALA A 232 -12.95 -6.79 -2.26
CA ALA A 232 -11.84 -7.66 -1.90
C ALA A 232 -10.80 -7.73 -3.02
N HIS A 233 -11.22 -7.84 -4.28
CA HIS A 233 -10.32 -7.81 -5.44
C HIS A 233 -9.57 -6.49 -5.56
N VAL A 234 -10.19 -5.35 -5.24
CA VAL A 234 -9.50 -4.05 -5.20
C VAL A 234 -8.41 -4.04 -4.12
N LEU A 235 -8.72 -4.53 -2.92
CA LEU A 235 -7.78 -4.55 -1.80
C LEU A 235 -6.66 -5.59 -1.98
N GLU A 236 -6.95 -6.74 -2.60
CA GLU A 236 -6.01 -7.84 -2.82
C GLU A 236 -4.81 -7.40 -3.66
N ARG A 237 -5.03 -6.53 -4.66
CA ARG A 237 -3.98 -6.00 -5.54
C ARG A 237 -2.77 -5.41 -4.81
N PHE A 238 -2.91 -4.99 -3.56
CA PHE A 238 -1.82 -4.42 -2.74
C PHE A 238 -1.60 -5.19 -1.44
N GLY A 239 -2.10 -6.42 -1.35
CA GLY A 239 -2.04 -7.28 -0.17
C GLY A 239 -2.97 -6.84 0.96
N GLY A 240 -4.03 -6.07 0.66
CA GLY A 240 -4.96 -5.53 1.66
C GLY A 240 -5.89 -6.57 2.30
N VAL A 241 -6.10 -7.71 1.64
CA VAL A 241 -6.95 -8.81 2.11
C VAL A 241 -6.36 -10.15 1.64
N ALA A 242 -6.44 -11.17 2.48
CA ALA A 242 -5.92 -12.51 2.16
C ALA A 242 -7.02 -13.56 1.90
N ARG A 243 -8.20 -13.36 2.49
CA ARG A 243 -9.36 -14.25 2.36
C ARG A 243 -10.60 -13.53 2.83
N VAL A 244 -11.76 -13.85 2.27
CA VAL A 244 -13.07 -13.41 2.75
C VAL A 244 -13.93 -14.62 3.13
N TYR A 245 -14.53 -14.58 4.31
CA TYR A 245 -15.59 -15.50 4.74
C TYR A 245 -16.94 -14.83 4.55
N VAL A 246 -17.87 -15.50 3.87
CA VAL A 246 -19.28 -15.07 3.78
C VAL A 246 -20.13 -15.91 4.73
N VAL A 247 -20.80 -15.24 5.66
CA VAL A 247 -21.65 -15.86 6.69
C VAL A 247 -23.11 -15.54 6.37
N PRO A 248 -23.95 -16.54 6.03
CA PRO A 248 -25.39 -16.30 5.87
C PRO A 248 -26.00 -15.97 7.23
N PHE A 249 -26.64 -14.80 7.33
CA PHE A 249 -27.11 -14.23 8.59
C PHE A 249 -28.62 -13.98 8.62
N GLY A 250 -29.29 -13.93 7.46
CA GLY A 250 -30.67 -13.47 7.34
C GLY A 250 -31.68 -14.21 8.21
N ASP A 251 -31.59 -15.54 8.33
CA ASP A 251 -32.51 -16.32 9.16
C ASP A 251 -32.38 -15.97 10.65
N TYR A 252 -31.15 -15.71 11.13
CA TYR A 252 -30.90 -15.27 12.50
C TYR A 252 -31.41 -13.85 12.74
N GLN A 253 -31.32 -12.97 11.73
CA GLN A 253 -31.86 -11.61 11.82
C GLN A 253 -33.37 -11.63 11.96
N ARG A 254 -34.06 -12.41 11.13
CA ARG A 254 -35.51 -12.60 11.23
C ARG A 254 -35.93 -13.14 12.60
N ASP A 255 -35.20 -14.12 13.12
CA ASP A 255 -35.49 -14.69 14.45
C ASP A 255 -35.32 -13.66 15.57
N ILE A 256 -34.24 -12.88 15.53
CA ILE A 256 -33.99 -11.79 16.49
C ILE A 256 -35.06 -10.69 16.35
N ALA A 257 -35.44 -10.30 15.13
CA ALA A 257 -36.46 -9.28 14.89
C ALA A 257 -37.82 -9.67 15.50
N GLY A 258 -38.18 -10.96 15.46
CA GLY A 258 -39.39 -11.50 16.06
C GLY A 258 -39.37 -11.59 17.59
N LYS A 259 -38.19 -11.61 18.22
CA LYS A 259 -38.03 -11.86 19.68
C LYS A 259 -37.52 -10.65 20.46
N VAL A 260 -36.88 -9.69 19.81
CA VAL A 260 -36.14 -8.59 20.46
C VAL A 260 -36.85 -7.25 20.20
N PRO A 261 -37.00 -6.40 21.24
CA PRO A 261 -37.54 -5.05 21.08
C PRO A 261 -36.79 -4.24 20.00
N PRO A 262 -37.49 -3.47 19.15
CA PRO A 262 -36.88 -2.75 18.02
C PRO A 262 -35.62 -1.95 18.37
N ALA A 263 -35.63 -1.25 19.51
CA ALA A 263 -34.51 -0.41 19.96
C ALA A 263 -33.21 -1.19 20.24
N LEU A 264 -33.28 -2.51 20.49
CA LEU A 264 -32.13 -3.34 20.84
C LEU A 264 -31.65 -4.23 19.69
N ARG A 265 -32.43 -4.36 18.60
CA ARG A 265 -32.15 -5.33 17.52
C ARG A 265 -30.75 -5.16 16.92
N ILE A 266 -30.37 -3.94 16.56
CA ILE A 266 -29.05 -3.67 15.96
C ILE A 266 -27.91 -4.07 16.91
N ILE A 267 -28.06 -3.82 18.21
CA ILE A 267 -27.05 -4.21 19.20
C ILE A 267 -26.97 -5.74 19.27
N ILE A 268 -28.11 -6.44 19.29
CA ILE A 268 -28.11 -7.91 19.32
C ILE A 268 -27.54 -8.52 18.02
N TYR A 269 -27.86 -7.96 16.85
CA TYR A 269 -27.26 -8.34 15.57
C TYR A 269 -25.73 -8.23 15.65
N ARG A 270 -25.21 -7.05 16.02
CA ARG A 270 -23.77 -6.80 16.14
C ARG A 270 -23.11 -7.73 17.14
N ARG A 271 -23.69 -7.93 18.33
CA ARG A 271 -23.16 -8.87 19.34
C ARG A 271 -23.04 -10.30 18.79
N LEU A 272 -24.03 -10.77 18.02
CA LEU A 272 -23.96 -12.09 17.38
C LEU A 272 -22.90 -12.13 16.27
N MET A 273 -22.85 -11.12 15.42
CA MET A 273 -21.83 -10.98 14.37
C MET A 273 -20.41 -11.00 14.97
N MET A 274 -20.17 -10.26 16.04
CA MET A 274 -18.87 -10.24 16.72
C MET A 274 -18.48 -11.61 17.26
N ARG A 275 -19.40 -12.35 17.87
CA ARG A 275 -19.14 -13.72 18.36
C ARG A 275 -18.81 -14.69 17.23
N VAL A 276 -19.46 -14.58 16.08
CA VAL A 276 -19.15 -15.39 14.90
C VAL A 276 -17.79 -14.99 14.33
N ALA A 277 -17.51 -13.69 14.20
CA ALA A 277 -16.24 -13.17 13.73
C ALA A 277 -15.08 -13.61 14.64
N GLU A 278 -15.24 -13.59 15.97
CA GLU A 278 -14.23 -14.08 16.92
C GLU A 278 -13.93 -15.57 16.73
N ARG A 279 -14.95 -16.40 16.50
CA ARG A 279 -14.74 -17.83 16.23
C ARG A 279 -13.96 -18.05 14.93
N ILE A 280 -14.26 -17.28 13.88
CA ILE A 280 -13.50 -17.32 12.62
C ILE A 280 -12.06 -16.82 12.85
N ALA A 281 -11.90 -15.72 13.58
CA ALA A 281 -10.61 -15.15 13.93
C ALA A 281 -9.72 -16.17 14.65
N ARG A 282 -10.25 -16.87 15.66
CA ARG A 282 -9.52 -17.93 16.39
C ARG A 282 -9.12 -19.09 15.48
N LYS A 283 -9.99 -19.51 14.56
CA LYS A 283 -9.67 -20.55 13.56
C LYS A 283 -8.54 -20.15 12.61
N GLU A 284 -8.51 -18.88 12.21
CA GLU A 284 -7.48 -18.33 11.33
C GLU A 284 -6.16 -17.98 12.04
N GLY A 285 -6.14 -18.05 13.39
CA GLY A 285 -5.01 -17.60 14.20
C GLY A 285 -4.88 -16.06 14.24
N ALA A 286 -5.97 -15.34 13.98
CA ALA A 286 -6.03 -13.89 14.09
C ALA A 286 -6.06 -13.45 15.56
N LYS A 287 -5.40 -12.32 15.84
CA LYS A 287 -5.16 -11.83 17.21
C LYS A 287 -6.13 -10.71 17.63
N ALA A 288 -6.87 -10.15 16.69
CA ALA A 288 -7.82 -9.08 16.93
C ALA A 288 -8.93 -9.07 15.88
N LEU A 289 -10.06 -8.46 16.25
CA LEU A 289 -11.12 -8.06 15.35
C LEU A 289 -10.89 -6.62 14.88
N VAL A 290 -11.39 -6.28 13.69
CA VAL A 290 -11.33 -4.92 13.14
C VAL A 290 -12.72 -4.53 12.64
N THR A 291 -13.18 -3.33 13.01
CA THR A 291 -14.44 -2.75 12.51
C THR A 291 -14.19 -1.40 11.85
N GLY A 292 -15.07 -1.02 10.91
CA GLY A 292 -15.13 0.32 10.33
C GLY A 292 -15.99 1.30 11.13
N GLU A 293 -16.13 1.12 12.44
CA GLU A 293 -16.94 2.01 13.29
C GLU A 293 -16.23 3.36 13.52
N SER A 294 -16.99 4.46 13.41
CA SER A 294 -16.59 5.84 13.72
C SER A 294 -17.50 6.46 14.79
N LEU A 295 -16.93 7.11 15.81
CA LEU A 295 -17.70 7.57 16.96
C LEU A 295 -18.70 8.68 16.56
N GLY A 296 -19.97 8.48 16.89
CA GLY A 296 -21.02 9.49 16.66
C GLY A 296 -21.50 9.61 15.22
N GLN A 297 -21.06 8.76 14.29
CA GLN A 297 -21.50 8.80 12.89
C GLN A 297 -22.94 8.29 12.70
N VAL A 298 -23.36 7.29 13.48
CA VAL A 298 -24.72 6.72 13.47
C VAL A 298 -25.16 6.37 14.88
N ALA A 299 -26.47 6.23 15.11
CA ALA A 299 -27.04 5.93 16.43
C ALA A 299 -26.47 4.65 17.08
N SER A 300 -26.05 3.67 16.27
CA SER A 300 -25.43 2.43 16.77
C SER A 300 -23.98 2.58 17.21
N GLN A 301 -23.36 3.75 17.02
CA GLN A 301 -21.94 4.01 17.28
C GLN A 301 -21.76 5.10 18.36
N THR A 302 -22.60 5.08 19.40
CA THR A 302 -22.39 5.81 20.66
C THR A 302 -21.44 5.03 21.57
N LEU A 303 -20.86 5.69 22.59
CA LEU A 303 -19.98 5.03 23.56
C LEU A 303 -20.65 3.82 24.23
N ASP A 304 -21.91 3.96 24.63
CA ASP A 304 -22.68 2.89 25.28
C ASP A 304 -22.92 1.70 24.33
N ASN A 305 -23.27 1.96 23.07
CA ASN A 305 -23.52 0.91 22.09
C ASN A 305 -22.24 0.20 21.66
N LEU A 306 -21.11 0.91 21.59
CA LEU A 306 -19.80 0.33 21.37
C LEU A 306 -19.38 -0.55 22.56
N ALA A 307 -19.59 -0.10 23.80
CA ALA A 307 -19.33 -0.89 24.99
C ALA A 307 -20.21 -2.16 25.03
N ALA A 308 -21.50 -2.03 24.72
CA ALA A 308 -22.42 -3.15 24.66
C ALA A 308 -22.03 -4.17 23.57
N THR A 309 -21.51 -3.72 22.43
CA THR A 309 -21.04 -4.61 21.36
C THR A 309 -19.71 -5.28 21.72
N ASN A 310 -18.78 -4.54 22.33
CA ASN A 310 -17.50 -5.05 22.81
C ASN A 310 -17.67 -6.19 23.81
N ALA A 311 -18.60 -6.04 24.75
CA ALA A 311 -18.87 -7.04 25.80
C ALA A 311 -19.45 -8.37 25.27
N ALA A 312 -19.50 -8.60 23.96
CA ALA A 312 -19.90 -9.88 23.36
C ALA A 312 -18.71 -10.82 23.10
N VAL A 313 -17.48 -10.31 23.14
CA VAL A 313 -16.25 -11.04 22.79
C VAL A 313 -15.12 -10.66 23.73
N ASP A 314 -14.17 -11.57 23.93
CA ASP A 314 -12.97 -11.30 24.75
C ASP A 314 -11.81 -10.79 23.89
N MET A 315 -11.83 -11.09 22.59
CA MET A 315 -10.81 -10.64 21.62
C MET A 315 -10.81 -9.11 21.48
N GLN A 316 -9.62 -8.51 21.42
CA GLN A 316 -9.44 -7.08 21.20
C GLN A 316 -10.07 -6.65 19.86
N ILE A 317 -10.72 -5.48 19.87
CA ILE A 317 -11.35 -4.89 18.68
C ILE A 317 -10.65 -3.58 18.35
N PHE A 318 -10.03 -3.51 17.17
CA PHE A 318 -9.47 -2.29 16.62
C PHE A 318 -10.51 -1.52 15.80
N ARG A 319 -10.49 -0.20 15.95
CA ARG A 319 -11.38 0.75 15.25
C ARG A 319 -10.56 1.84 14.58
N PRO A 320 -9.93 1.56 13.42
CA PRO A 320 -9.00 2.49 12.78
C PRO A 320 -9.62 3.83 12.36
N LEU A 321 -10.95 3.94 12.38
CA LEU A 321 -11.73 5.11 11.96
C LEU A 321 -12.43 5.80 13.12
N ILE A 322 -12.18 5.40 14.38
CA ILE A 322 -12.98 5.85 15.54
C ILE A 322 -13.06 7.37 15.71
N GLY A 323 -12.00 8.08 15.30
CA GLY A 323 -11.91 9.54 15.38
C GLY A 323 -11.88 10.23 14.03
N ASN A 324 -12.23 9.54 12.94
CA ASN A 324 -12.27 10.13 11.60
C ASN A 324 -13.66 10.63 11.25
N ASP A 325 -13.71 11.76 10.55
CA ASP A 325 -14.96 12.24 9.97
C ASP A 325 -15.29 11.52 8.66
N LYS A 326 -16.52 11.72 8.17
CA LYS A 326 -17.02 11.05 6.97
C LYS A 326 -16.26 11.44 5.71
N LEU A 327 -15.81 12.70 5.59
CA LEU A 327 -15.13 13.20 4.40
C LEU A 327 -13.72 12.63 4.30
N GLU A 328 -13.02 12.49 5.43
CA GLU A 328 -11.72 11.81 5.48
C GLU A 328 -11.84 10.35 5.02
N ILE A 329 -12.87 9.64 5.48
CA ILE A 329 -13.11 8.23 5.11
C ILE A 329 -13.43 8.12 3.61
N ILE A 330 -14.25 9.03 3.06
CA ILE A 330 -14.58 9.06 1.63
C ILE A 330 -13.33 9.33 0.79
N ALA A 331 -12.50 10.31 1.18
CA ALA A 331 -11.26 10.62 0.47
C ALA A 331 -10.30 9.42 0.46
N ASP A 332 -10.20 8.68 1.57
CA ASP A 332 -9.41 7.45 1.62
C ASP A 332 -10.00 6.36 0.71
N ALA A 333 -11.33 6.17 0.72
CA ALA A 333 -12.01 5.19 -0.13
C ALA A 333 -11.85 5.49 -1.64
N GLN A 334 -11.84 6.77 -2.03
CA GLN A 334 -11.58 7.20 -3.40
C GLN A 334 -10.14 6.89 -3.83
N LYS A 335 -9.16 7.20 -2.99
CA LYS A 335 -7.75 6.85 -3.23
C LYS A 335 -7.53 5.34 -3.33
N LEU A 336 -8.31 4.56 -2.57
CA LEU A 336 -8.28 3.10 -2.61
C LEU A 336 -8.91 2.53 -3.89
N GLY A 337 -9.89 3.24 -4.46
CA GLY A 337 -10.73 2.75 -5.55
C GLY A 337 -11.93 1.93 -5.08
N THR A 338 -12.27 1.95 -3.78
CA THR A 338 -13.42 1.22 -3.23
C THR A 338 -14.69 2.05 -3.16
N PHE A 339 -14.60 3.37 -3.33
CA PHE A 339 -15.73 4.29 -3.15
C PHE A 339 -16.89 4.02 -4.11
N GLU A 340 -16.62 3.87 -5.41
CA GLU A 340 -17.67 3.65 -6.41
C GLU A 340 -18.44 2.36 -6.15
N ILE A 341 -17.73 1.27 -5.86
CA ILE A 341 -18.33 -0.02 -5.50
C ILE A 341 -19.16 0.10 -4.22
N SER A 342 -18.61 0.78 -3.21
CA SER A 342 -19.27 0.94 -1.90
C SER A 342 -20.44 1.90 -1.89
N SER A 343 -20.62 2.67 -2.97
CA SER A 343 -21.71 3.63 -3.15
C SER A 343 -22.94 3.00 -3.82
N VAL A 344 -22.80 1.79 -4.37
CA VAL A 344 -23.93 1.04 -4.93
C VAL A 344 -24.91 0.69 -3.82
N GLN A 345 -26.18 1.04 -4.03
CA GLN A 345 -27.23 0.71 -3.08
C GLN A 345 -27.49 -0.81 -3.09
N ALA A 346 -27.21 -1.45 -1.96
CA ALA A 346 -27.58 -2.82 -1.68
C ALA A 346 -28.32 -2.90 -0.35
N PRO A 347 -29.32 -3.78 -0.19
CA PRO A 347 -29.96 -4.01 1.11
C PRO A 347 -28.89 -4.44 2.12
N ASP A 348 -28.66 -3.63 3.16
CA ASP A 348 -27.76 -4.01 4.25
C ASP A 348 -28.50 -5.03 5.12
N CYS A 349 -27.79 -6.11 5.49
CA CYS A 349 -28.28 -7.08 6.46
C CYS A 349 -28.83 -6.36 7.71
N CYS A 350 -28.19 -5.30 8.20
CA CYS A 350 -28.61 -4.60 9.42
C CYS A 350 -29.90 -3.77 9.30
N THR A 351 -30.50 -3.68 8.11
CA THR A 351 -31.71 -2.87 7.83
C THR A 351 -33.01 -3.65 7.73
N LEU A 352 -32.96 -4.98 7.92
CA LEU A 352 -34.13 -5.89 7.93
C LEU A 352 -34.86 -5.95 9.28
#